data_AF-W7EHP4-F1
#
_entry.id   AF-W7EHP4-F1
#
_cell.length_a   1.000
_cell.length_b   1.000
_cell.length_c   1.000
_cell.angle_alpha   90.00
_cell.angle_beta   90.00
_cell.angle_gamma   90.00
#
_symmetry.space_group_name_H-M   'P 1'
#
loop_
_entity.id
_entity.type
_entity.pdbx_description
1 polymer ?
#
loop_
_entity_poly.entity_id
_entity_poly.type
_entity_poly.pdbx_seq_one_letter_code
_entity_poly.pdbx_strand_id
1 'polypeptide(L)'
;MHFSTVALPLFLAATTTAAPLVRASSLDNGFPITVWGGSTCSGKATTVLYMPTDGKCYPTSPVFSGNTDSFRVTADNIATLPAGCSVIVFDDDNCKGDSTTIATVGGACNTFGPNKPIRSARTVGCK
;
A
#
# COMPACT_ATOMS: atom_id res chain seq x y z
N MET A 1 42.58 -52.39 -14.61
CA MET A 1 42.92 -51.00 -15.00
C MET A 1 42.16 -50.08 -14.06
N HIS A 2 42.89 -49.36 -13.23
CA HIS A 2 42.37 -48.39 -12.26
C HIS A 2 42.44 -47.01 -12.92
N PHE A 3 41.37 -46.21 -12.88
CA PHE A 3 41.48 -44.77 -13.03
C PHE A 3 40.50 -44.09 -12.06
N SER A 4 41.13 -43.43 -11.08
CA SER A 4 40.55 -42.47 -10.15
C SER A 4 40.18 -41.19 -10.88
N THR A 5 39.07 -40.54 -10.51
CA THR A 5 38.98 -39.07 -10.53
C THR A 5 37.87 -38.55 -9.61
N VAL A 6 38.33 -37.95 -8.51
CA VAL A 6 37.92 -36.65 -7.93
C VAL A 6 36.50 -36.49 -7.36
N ALA A 7 36.49 -36.43 -6.03
CA ALA A 7 35.50 -35.71 -5.23
C ALA A 7 35.60 -34.19 -5.46
N LEU A 8 34.47 -33.47 -5.48
CA LEU A 8 34.25 -32.33 -4.58
C LEU A 8 32.76 -31.91 -4.55
N PRO A 9 32.15 -31.76 -3.36
CA PRO A 9 30.81 -31.23 -3.16
C PRO A 9 30.87 -29.71 -3.03
N LEU A 10 29.84 -28.97 -3.47
CA LEU A 10 29.46 -27.63 -2.97
C LEU A 10 28.38 -27.04 -3.90
N PHE A 11 27.11 -27.36 -3.62
CA PHE A 11 26.05 -26.42 -3.99
C PHE A 11 25.69 -25.65 -2.72
N LEU A 12 26.13 -24.39 -2.70
CA LEU A 12 25.76 -23.39 -1.71
C LEU A 12 24.23 -23.39 -1.58
N ALA A 13 23.74 -23.84 -0.43
CA ALA A 13 22.42 -23.45 0.03
C ALA A 13 22.48 -21.94 0.29
N ALA A 14 22.07 -21.15 -0.70
CA ALA A 14 21.77 -19.75 -0.48
C ALA A 14 20.54 -19.70 0.44
N THR A 15 20.78 -19.67 1.75
CA THR A 15 19.76 -19.26 2.71
C THR A 15 19.50 -17.79 2.41
N THR A 16 18.48 -17.52 1.61
CA THR A 16 17.86 -16.20 1.59
C THR A 16 17.26 -15.99 2.97
N THR A 17 18.08 -15.51 3.91
CA THR A 17 17.57 -14.88 5.12
C THR A 17 16.85 -13.64 4.62
N ALA A 18 15.55 -13.79 4.33
CA ALA A 18 14.66 -12.67 4.17
C ALA A 18 14.89 -11.79 5.40
N ALA A 19 15.56 -10.66 5.20
CA ALA A 19 15.75 -9.70 6.26
C ALA A 19 14.35 -9.43 6.83
N PRO A 20 14.14 -9.55 8.15
CA PRO A 20 12.86 -9.21 8.73
C PRO A 20 12.59 -7.78 8.27
N LEU A 21 11.49 -7.60 7.53
CA LEU A 21 11.02 -6.28 7.12
C LEU A 21 10.93 -5.47 8.41
N VAL A 22 11.92 -4.61 8.66
CA VAL A 22 11.79 -3.57 9.67
C VAL A 22 10.52 -2.86 9.26
N ARG A 23 9.44 -3.02 10.05
CA ARG A 23 8.21 -2.27 9.83
C ARG A 23 8.66 -0.82 9.80
N ALA A 24 8.59 -0.21 8.62
CA ALA A 24 8.75 1.23 8.51
C ALA A 24 7.81 1.84 9.54
N SER A 25 8.30 2.73 10.39
CA SER A 25 7.52 3.39 11.44
C SER A 25 6.27 4.13 10.93
N SER A 26 6.12 4.29 9.60
CA SER A 26 4.88 4.73 8.96
C SER A 26 3.76 3.68 8.97
N LEU A 27 4.06 2.40 9.22
CA LEU A 27 3.09 1.30 9.28
C LEU A 27 2.35 1.26 10.62
N ASP A 28 3.00 1.64 11.72
CA ASP A 28 2.40 1.53 13.06
C ASP A 28 1.53 2.75 13.44
N ASN A 29 1.68 3.89 12.75
CA ASN A 29 0.91 5.13 12.98
C ASN A 29 0.36 5.77 11.69
N GLY A 30 0.28 5.00 10.61
CA GLY A 30 -0.18 5.50 9.31
C GLY A 30 -1.68 5.34 9.11
N PHE A 31 -2.28 6.27 8.37
CA PHE A 31 -3.66 6.17 7.92
C PHE A 31 -3.75 5.13 6.78
N PRO A 32 -4.45 4.00 6.99
CA PRO A 32 -4.46 2.86 6.08
C PRO A 32 -5.49 3.06 4.97
N ILE A 33 -5.07 2.94 3.71
CA ILE A 33 -5.92 2.95 2.52
C ILE A 33 -5.78 1.59 1.85
N THR A 34 -6.85 0.81 1.85
CA THR A 34 -6.87 -0.48 1.15
C THR A 34 -7.26 -0.23 -0.31
N VAL A 35 -6.59 -0.93 -1.23
CA VAL A 35 -6.77 -0.80 -2.68
C VAL A 35 -7.14 -2.15 -3.27
N TRP A 36 -8.14 -2.15 -4.14
CA TRP A 36 -8.61 -3.30 -4.92
C TRP A 36 -8.43 -3.04 -6.41
N GLY A 37 -8.13 -4.10 -7.15
CA GLY A 37 -8.25 -4.10 -8.60
C GLY A 37 -9.70 -4.16 -9.03
N GLY A 38 -10.06 -3.28 -9.96
CA GLY A 38 -11.41 -3.12 -10.48
C GLY A 38 -12.17 -1.96 -9.84
N SER A 39 -13.41 -1.77 -10.30
CA SER A 39 -14.30 -0.68 -9.88
C SER A 39 -14.99 -0.91 -8.53
N THR A 40 -14.77 -2.05 -7.88
CA THR A 40 -15.46 -2.43 -6.64
C THR A 40 -14.47 -2.84 -5.56
N CYS A 41 -14.73 -2.39 -4.32
CA CYS A 41 -13.94 -2.72 -3.14
C CYS A 41 -14.38 -4.07 -2.55
N SER A 42 -14.37 -5.11 -3.40
CA SER A 42 -14.87 -6.45 -3.11
C SER A 42 -13.82 -7.50 -3.40
N GLY A 43 -13.83 -8.59 -2.64
CA GLY A 43 -12.86 -9.68 -2.80
C GLY A 43 -11.49 -9.35 -2.20
N LYS A 44 -10.45 -9.97 -2.74
CA LYS A 44 -9.07 -9.87 -2.22
C LYS A 44 -8.49 -8.49 -2.57
N ALA A 45 -8.06 -7.75 -1.55
CA ALA A 45 -7.34 -6.50 -1.74
C ALA A 45 -6.02 -6.74 -2.49
N THR A 46 -5.66 -5.79 -3.35
CA THR A 46 -4.38 -5.79 -4.06
C THR A 46 -3.26 -5.38 -3.11
N THR A 47 -3.48 -4.31 -2.34
CA THR A 47 -2.50 -3.81 -1.36
C THR A 47 -3.16 -2.91 -0.32
N VAL A 48 -2.38 -2.54 0.70
CA VAL A 48 -2.72 -1.52 1.69
C VAL A 48 -1.61 -0.46 1.69
N LEU A 49 -1.98 0.79 1.49
CA LEU A 49 -1.10 1.95 1.55
C LEU A 49 -1.21 2.57 2.95
N TYR A 50 -0.09 2.91 3.57
CA TYR A 50 -0.06 3.54 4.89
C TYR A 50 0.46 4.96 4.77
N MET A 51 -0.40 5.94 5.05
CA MET A 51 -0.07 7.36 4.93
C MET A 51 0.38 7.94 6.27
N PRO A 52 1.58 8.53 6.37
CA PRO A 52 2.00 9.23 7.58
C PRO A 52 1.01 10.32 7.99
N THR A 53 0.87 10.52 9.30
CA THR A 53 -0.12 11.45 9.89
C THR A 53 0.35 12.90 9.96
N ASP A 54 1.53 13.21 9.43
CA ASP A 54 2.17 14.53 9.50
C ASP A 54 1.64 15.55 8.48
N GLY A 55 0.64 15.17 7.68
CA GLY A 55 -0.04 16.03 6.72
C GLY A 55 0.76 16.38 5.47
N LYS A 56 1.96 15.80 5.30
CA LYS A 56 2.74 15.96 4.08
C LYS A 56 2.16 15.13 2.95
N CYS A 57 2.48 15.53 1.73
CA CYS A 57 2.16 14.75 0.55
C CYS A 57 3.17 13.63 0.35
N TYR A 58 2.68 12.41 0.18
CA TYR A 58 3.51 11.24 -0.12
C TYR A 58 3.13 10.65 -1.47
N PRO A 59 4.11 10.40 -2.36
CA PRO A 59 3.86 9.60 -3.54
C PRO A 59 3.55 8.17 -3.11
N THR A 60 2.64 7.53 -3.81
CA THR A 60 2.30 6.12 -3.65
C THR A 60 2.83 5.38 -4.87
N SER A 61 3.40 4.18 -4.67
CA SER A 61 3.66 3.31 -5.81
C SER A 61 2.32 3.03 -6.51
N PRO A 62 2.12 3.43 -7.76
CA PRO A 62 0.85 3.24 -8.44
C PRO A 62 0.50 1.77 -8.43
N VAL A 63 -0.66 1.46 -7.89
CA VAL A 63 -1.19 0.10 -7.88
C VAL A 63 -2.01 -0.01 -9.13
N PHE A 64 -1.52 -0.71 -10.15
CA PHE A 64 -2.29 -1.04 -11.34
C PHE A 64 -2.65 -2.52 -11.27
N SER A 65 -3.81 -2.84 -10.71
CA SER A 65 -4.34 -4.21 -10.71
C SER A 65 -5.30 -4.50 -11.88
N GLY A 66 -5.44 -3.54 -12.80
CA GLY A 66 -6.27 -3.60 -14.00
C GLY A 66 -6.40 -2.22 -14.63
N ASN A 67 -7.51 -1.98 -15.33
CA ASN A 67 -7.82 -0.67 -15.90
C ASN A 67 -8.33 0.33 -14.87
N THR A 68 -8.89 -0.12 -13.76
CA THR A 68 -9.47 0.75 -12.73
C THR A 68 -9.04 0.21 -11.39
N ASP A 69 -8.64 1.10 -10.48
CA ASP A 69 -8.39 0.74 -9.10
C ASP A 69 -9.42 1.44 -8.21
N SER A 70 -9.90 0.71 -7.22
CA SER A 70 -10.86 1.20 -6.24
C SER A 70 -10.27 1.12 -4.85
N PHE A 71 -10.69 2.02 -3.97
CA PHE A 71 -10.07 2.19 -2.67
C PHE A 71 -11.04 2.64 -1.61
N ARG A 72 -10.77 2.20 -0.39
CA ARG A 72 -11.47 2.62 0.84
C ARG A 72 -10.58 2.36 2.04
N VAL A 73 -10.95 2.99 3.15
CA VAL A 73 -10.37 2.70 4.46
C VAL A 73 -11.18 1.55 5.06
N THR A 74 -10.54 0.39 5.32
CA THR A 74 -11.22 -0.78 5.90
C THR A 74 -11.05 -0.89 7.41
N ALA A 75 -12.03 -1.56 8.02
CA ALA A 75 -12.12 -1.78 9.45
C ALA A 75 -10.96 -2.60 10.03
N ASP A 76 -10.32 -3.42 9.18
CA ASP A 76 -9.20 -4.29 9.57
C ASP A 76 -7.98 -3.50 10.07
N ASN A 77 -7.94 -2.19 9.83
CA ASN A 77 -6.86 -1.31 10.25
C ASN A 77 -7.33 -0.18 11.20
N ILE A 78 -8.48 -0.33 11.88
CA ILE A 78 -9.07 0.69 12.80
C ILE A 78 -8.22 0.95 14.03
N ALA A 79 -7.55 -0.07 14.58
CA ALA A 79 -6.77 0.08 15.81
C ALA A 79 -5.60 1.09 15.68
N THR A 80 -5.24 1.43 14.44
CA THR A 80 -4.15 2.35 14.08
C THR A 80 -4.63 3.71 13.57
N LEU A 81 -5.94 3.97 13.50
CA LEU A 81 -6.45 5.25 13.01
C LEU A 81 -6.44 6.32 14.11
N PRO A 82 -5.69 7.42 13.94
CA PRO A 82 -5.73 8.51 14.91
C PRO A 82 -7.08 9.23 14.80
N ALA A 83 -7.68 9.53 15.95
CA ALA A 83 -8.96 10.23 16.02
C ALA A 83 -8.89 11.59 15.28
N GLY A 84 -9.96 11.94 14.56
CA GLY A 84 -10.03 13.21 13.82
C GLY A 84 -9.24 13.27 12.50
N CYS A 85 -8.45 12.25 12.18
CA CYS A 85 -7.77 12.16 10.89
C CYS A 85 -8.75 11.88 9.74
N SER A 86 -8.49 12.53 8.61
CA SER A 86 -8.97 12.11 7.29
C SER A 86 -7.78 11.98 6.35
N VAL A 87 -7.96 11.27 5.25
CA VAL A 87 -6.96 11.21 4.19
C VAL A 87 -7.52 11.77 2.89
N ILE A 88 -6.71 12.54 2.20
CA ILE A 88 -7.00 12.99 0.84
C ILE A 88 -6.12 12.19 -0.09
N VAL A 89 -6.76 11.47 -1.00
CA VAL A 89 -6.13 10.62 -2.01
C VAL A 89 -6.20 11.36 -3.35
N PHE A 90 -5.18 11.23 -4.18
CA PHE A 90 -5.04 11.93 -5.47
C PHE A 90 -4.69 10.98 -6.61
N ASP A 91 -5.15 11.31 -7.81
CA ASP A 91 -4.83 10.58 -9.05
C ASP A 91 -3.51 11.01 -9.70
N ASP A 92 -2.90 12.10 -9.23
CA ASP A 92 -1.62 12.63 -9.69
C ASP A 92 -0.55 12.66 -8.59
N ASP A 93 0.70 12.83 -8.99
CA ASP A 93 1.84 12.98 -8.10
C ASP A 93 1.81 14.34 -7.38
N ASN A 94 2.44 14.41 -6.21
CA ASN A 94 2.56 15.65 -5.40
C ASN A 94 1.22 16.26 -4.93
N CYS A 95 0.18 15.44 -4.74
CA CYS A 95 -1.13 15.84 -4.20
C CYS A 95 -1.81 16.90 -5.05
N LYS A 96 -1.80 16.67 -6.36
CA LYS A 96 -2.45 17.47 -7.40
C LYS A 96 -3.51 16.64 -8.11
N GLY A 97 -4.23 17.27 -9.03
CA GLY A 97 -5.22 16.59 -9.86
C GLY A 97 -6.55 16.34 -9.14
N ASP A 98 -7.23 15.29 -9.56
CA ASP A 98 -8.50 14.86 -8.96
C ASP A 98 -8.22 14.28 -7.57
N SER A 99 -9.13 14.55 -6.63
CA SER A 99 -8.94 14.14 -5.25
C SER A 99 -10.20 13.61 -4.60
N THR A 100 -10.03 12.69 -3.66
CA THR A 100 -11.11 12.15 -2.84
C THR A 100 -10.70 12.18 -1.38
N THR A 101 -11.56 12.75 -0.54
CA THR A 101 -11.35 12.78 0.91
C THR A 101 -12.08 11.61 1.55
N ILE A 102 -11.39 10.83 2.38
CA ILE A 102 -11.95 9.73 3.14
C ILE A 102 -11.75 10.01 4.63
N ALA A 103 -12.86 10.24 5.31
CA ALA A 103 -12.90 10.58 6.74
C ALA A 103 -13.38 9.41 7.62
N THR A 104 -14.00 8.39 7.02
CA THR A 104 -14.71 7.35 7.77
C THR A 104 -14.27 5.97 7.34
N VAL A 105 -14.08 5.10 8.33
CA VAL A 105 -13.78 3.69 8.10
C VAL A 105 -15.01 2.95 7.63
N GLY A 106 -14.82 2.05 6.66
CA GLY A 106 -15.93 1.35 6.03
C GLY A 106 -16.84 2.29 5.22
N GLY A 107 -16.35 3.50 4.89
CA GLY A 107 -17.04 4.44 4.02
C GLY A 107 -17.18 3.94 2.58
N ALA A 108 -17.63 4.84 1.70
CA ALA A 108 -17.83 4.51 0.29
C ALA A 108 -16.58 3.92 -0.36
N CYS A 109 -16.80 3.00 -1.28
CA CYS A 109 -15.76 2.56 -2.20
C CYS A 109 -15.56 3.65 -3.26
N ASN A 110 -14.34 4.17 -3.37
CA ASN A 110 -14.03 5.26 -4.28
C ASN A 110 -13.16 4.76 -5.44
N THR A 111 -13.19 5.48 -6.56
CA THR A 111 -12.31 5.27 -7.70
C THR A 111 -12.17 6.58 -8.45
N PHE A 112 -11.01 6.80 -9.07
CA PHE A 112 -10.82 7.90 -10.02
C PHE A 112 -11.25 7.52 -11.46
N GLY A 113 -11.66 6.26 -11.67
CA GLY A 113 -12.06 5.74 -12.97
C GLY A 113 -10.91 5.09 -13.74
N PRO A 114 -11.13 4.78 -15.03
CA PRO A 114 -10.18 4.04 -15.84
C PRO A 114 -8.85 4.77 -16.04
N ASN A 115 -7.74 4.04 -15.91
CA ASN A 115 -6.34 4.44 -16.06
C ASN A 115 -5.89 5.58 -15.13
N LYS A 116 -6.62 5.77 -14.01
CA LYS A 116 -6.33 6.77 -12.99
C LYS A 116 -6.05 6.06 -11.65
N PRO A 117 -4.83 5.54 -11.43
CA PRO A 117 -4.46 4.93 -10.17
C PRO A 117 -4.30 6.00 -9.09
N ILE A 118 -4.20 5.56 -7.84
CA ILE A 118 -3.72 6.43 -6.78
C ILE A 118 -2.22 6.70 -7.00
N ARG A 119 -1.84 7.98 -7.05
CA ARG A 119 -0.43 8.40 -7.21
C ARG A 119 0.11 9.13 -6.01
N SER A 120 -0.74 9.78 -5.22
CA SER A 120 -0.30 10.37 -3.97
C SER A 120 -1.44 10.48 -2.96
N ALA A 121 -1.08 10.64 -1.70
CA ALA A 121 -2.04 10.93 -0.64
C ALA A 121 -1.40 11.74 0.48
N ARG A 122 -2.25 12.41 1.27
CA ARG A 122 -1.86 13.11 2.50
C ARG A 122 -2.95 12.98 3.54
N THR A 123 -2.57 12.92 4.81
CA THR A 123 -3.54 13.05 5.90
C THR A 123 -3.88 14.51 6.18
N VAL A 124 -5.04 14.75 6.77
CA VAL A 124 -5.49 16.06 7.25
C VAL A 124 -6.28 15.88 8.54
N GLY A 125 -6.28 16.88 9.42
CA GLY A 125 -7.08 16.83 10.66
C GLY A 125 -6.51 15.96 11.78
N CYS A 126 -5.36 15.33 11.58
CA CYS A 126 -4.65 14.56 12.61
C CYS A 126 -4.07 15.50 13.68
N LYS A 127 -4.76 15.69 14.81
CA LYS A 127 -4.33 16.48 15.96
C LYS A 127 -4.73 15.82 17.27
#